data_AF-A0A3D8YX21-F1
#
_entry.id   AF-A0A3D8YX21-F1
#
_cell.length_a   1.000
_cell.length_b   1.000
_cell.length_c   1.000
_cell.angle_alpha   90.00
_cell.angle_beta   90.00
_cell.angle_gamma   90.00
#
_symmetry.space_group_name_H-M   'P 1'
#
loop_
_entity.id
_entity.type
_entity.pdbx_description
1 polymer ?
#
loop_
_entity_poly.entity_id
_entity_poly.type
_entity_poly.pdbx_seq_one_letter_code
_entity_poly.pdbx_strand_id
1 'polypeptide(L)'
;MLFLVALFLSKSYWEEPVSKYVDLSFLDSIDEKLEDVINKDTIDTTIDTLRTATQDLAGIISDKTDGLRDAKQSVDKPALAKPTGTPISINNLEIGASAEQVTATLGEPKGQSLNEYGAEWRTYHTDYQNFVMVSLDESNRVAALYTNDDLIASTVGVTYGASKADVRKALGQPLTKMRKGMNVFVLQDDEGMDLFKLGDVYAYVFYDIHQETTVTAVELVSVALENNKKSLYAERSEALRNGFERQLFDLTNAARVRHGRSILTWDSTVSGTARKHSVDMAVNNYFSHDNLQGLSPFDRIKEDGIGFKRAGENLAYGQSSSIFAHEGLMNSKGHRENILLKDYSSLGIGVDFNKEMQPYYSEEFLLR
;
A
#
# COMPACT_ATOMS: atom_id res chain seq x y z
N MET A 1 -28.48 20.06 20.32
CA MET A 1 -27.63 19.84 19.12
C MET A 1 -26.70 18.67 19.45
N LEU A 2 -26.97 17.47 18.94
CA LEU A 2 -26.20 16.26 19.24
C LEU A 2 -24.99 16.20 18.28
N PHE A 3 -23.76 16.16 18.80
CA PHE A 3 -22.57 15.86 18.00
C PHE A 3 -22.43 14.34 17.88
N LEU A 4 -22.34 13.82 16.66
CA LEU A 4 -21.97 12.42 16.41
C LEU A 4 -20.44 12.32 16.44
N VAL A 5 -19.92 11.50 17.34
CA VAL A 5 -18.49 11.15 17.43
C VAL A 5 -18.30 9.84 16.69
N ALA A 6 -17.48 9.84 15.65
CA ALA A 6 -17.11 8.64 14.91
C ALA A 6 -15.65 8.29 15.20
N LEU A 7 -15.38 7.02 15.53
CA LEU A 7 -14.02 6.51 15.68
C LEU A 7 -13.49 6.14 14.29
N PHE A 8 -12.36 6.74 13.91
CA PHE A 8 -11.61 6.30 12.73
C PHE A 8 -10.69 5.16 13.15
N LEU A 9 -10.95 3.96 12.61
CA LEU A 9 -10.18 2.74 12.92
C LEU A 9 -9.23 2.47 11.75
N SER A 10 -7.95 2.66 11.97
CA SER A 10 -6.85 2.27 11.08
C SER A 10 -6.29 0.88 11.41
N LYS A 11 -6.58 0.38 12.62
CA LYS A 11 -6.11 -0.93 13.07
C LYS A 11 -7.03 -2.03 12.55
N SER A 12 -6.46 -2.99 11.83
CA SER A 12 -7.12 -4.26 11.50
C SER A 12 -7.33 -5.04 12.80
N TYR A 13 -8.51 -4.90 13.41
CA TYR A 13 -9.04 -5.98 14.24
C TYR A 13 -9.25 -7.14 13.26
N TRP A 14 -8.91 -8.38 13.64
CA TRP A 14 -8.95 -9.60 12.79
C TRP A 14 -7.70 -9.83 11.92
N GLU A 15 -6.60 -10.24 12.56
CA GLU A 15 -5.51 -10.97 11.90
C GLU A 15 -5.74 -12.47 12.14
N GLU A 16 -6.43 -13.15 11.24
CA GLU A 16 -6.17 -14.59 11.09
C GLU A 16 -4.84 -14.76 10.34
N PRO A 17 -4.01 -15.77 10.68
CA PRO A 17 -2.74 -15.97 10.00
C PRO A 17 -2.97 -16.34 8.52
N VAL A 18 -2.55 -15.45 7.61
CA VAL A 18 -2.51 -15.63 6.15
C VAL A 18 -1.80 -16.93 5.74
N SER A 19 -0.91 -17.46 6.60
CA SER A 19 -0.15 -18.69 6.35
C SER A 19 -0.99 -19.95 6.14
N LYS A 20 -2.27 -19.99 6.54
CA LYS A 20 -3.18 -21.11 6.21
C LYS A 20 -3.68 -21.05 4.76
N TYR A 21 -3.72 -19.86 4.18
CA TYR A 21 -4.28 -19.56 2.86
C TYR A 21 -3.19 -19.11 1.87
N VAL A 22 -1.92 -19.37 2.19
CA VAL A 22 -0.80 -19.38 1.26
C VAL A 22 -0.31 -20.82 1.22
N ASP A 23 -0.37 -21.47 0.05
CA ASP A 23 0.19 -22.81 -0.12
C ASP A 23 1.72 -22.73 -0.05
N LEU A 24 2.26 -23.02 1.13
CA LEU A 24 3.69 -23.05 1.44
C LEU A 24 4.33 -24.43 1.21
N SER A 25 3.60 -25.44 0.70
CA SER A 25 4.12 -26.81 0.49
C SER A 25 5.34 -26.88 -0.46
N PHE A 26 5.64 -25.81 -1.18
CA PHE A 26 6.86 -25.69 -1.97
C PHE A 26 8.13 -25.49 -1.12
N LEU A 27 8.02 -24.93 0.09
CA LEU A 27 9.13 -24.77 1.03
C LEU A 27 9.57 -26.12 1.61
N ASP A 28 8.66 -27.08 1.72
CA ASP A 28 8.98 -28.44 2.17
C ASP A 28 10.08 -29.08 1.30
N SER A 29 10.13 -28.77 0.00
CA SER A 29 11.16 -29.26 -0.93
C SER A 29 12.54 -28.57 -0.79
N ILE A 30 12.58 -27.42 -0.13
CA ILE A 30 13.79 -26.68 0.21
C ILE A 30 14.29 -27.13 1.59
N ASP A 31 13.38 -27.35 2.54
CA ASP A 31 13.69 -27.84 3.89
C ASP A 31 14.22 -29.30 3.87
N GLU A 32 13.66 -30.18 3.02
CA GLU A 32 14.22 -31.54 2.82
C GLU A 32 15.67 -31.53 2.27
N LYS A 33 16.06 -30.47 1.55
CA LYS A 33 17.45 -30.28 1.09
C LYS A 33 18.35 -29.61 2.11
N LEU A 34 17.76 -28.92 3.09
CA LEU A 34 18.48 -28.19 4.13
C LEU A 34 18.76 -29.09 5.34
N GLU A 35 17.85 -30.01 5.69
CA GLU A 35 18.03 -30.98 6.79
C GLU A 35 19.20 -31.94 6.56
N ASP A 36 19.51 -32.28 5.31
CA ASP A 36 20.64 -33.16 4.95
C ASP A 36 22.01 -32.48 5.17
N VAL A 37 22.03 -31.15 5.28
CA VAL A 37 23.26 -30.34 5.49
C VAL A 37 23.53 -30.08 6.98
N ILE A 38 22.51 -30.13 7.84
CA ILE A 38 22.60 -29.71 9.24
C ILE A 38 23.05 -30.86 10.19
N ASN A 39 22.99 -32.12 9.75
CA ASN A 39 23.36 -33.30 10.56
C ASN A 39 24.87 -33.64 10.59
N LYS A 40 25.75 -32.63 10.73
CA LYS A 40 27.16 -32.87 11.10
C LYS A 40 27.58 -32.00 12.28
N ASP A 41 27.77 -32.68 13.42
CA ASP A 41 28.23 -32.19 14.71
C ASP A 41 29.45 -31.26 14.64
N THR A 42 29.28 -30.01 15.08
CA THR A 42 30.17 -29.33 16.06
C THR A 42 29.62 -27.93 16.37
N ILE A 43 28.84 -27.84 17.45
CA ILE A 43 28.32 -26.57 17.99
C ILE A 43 29.33 -26.10 19.04
N ASP A 44 30.11 -25.05 18.72
CA ASP A 44 30.55 -24.00 19.68
C ASP A 44 31.50 -22.95 19.09
N THR A 45 31.91 -23.07 17.82
CA THR A 45 32.65 -22.00 17.10
C THR A 45 31.80 -21.18 16.12
N THR A 46 30.51 -21.48 16.00
CA THR A 46 29.68 -21.07 14.86
C THR A 46 29.09 -19.66 14.97
N ILE A 47 29.01 -19.05 16.15
CA ILE A 47 28.35 -17.73 16.29
C ILE A 47 29.19 -16.60 15.67
N ASP A 48 30.53 -16.64 15.80
CA ASP A 48 31.38 -15.62 15.17
C ASP A 48 31.55 -15.87 13.67
N THR A 49 31.58 -17.13 13.22
CA THR A 49 31.62 -17.43 11.78
C THR A 49 30.31 -17.09 11.07
N LEU A 50 29.14 -17.19 11.74
CA LEU A 50 27.84 -16.76 11.18
C LEU A 50 27.76 -15.24 10.97
N ARG A 51 28.44 -14.46 11.80
CA ARG A 51 28.45 -13.00 11.67
C ARG A 51 29.35 -12.52 10.53
N THR A 52 30.45 -13.22 10.28
CA THR A 52 31.32 -12.95 9.12
C THR A 52 30.74 -13.56 7.84
N ALA A 53 30.12 -14.74 7.92
CA ALA A 53 29.46 -15.38 6.78
C ALA A 53 28.22 -14.62 6.31
N THR A 54 27.45 -13.97 7.19
CA THR A 54 26.33 -13.11 6.75
C THR A 54 26.79 -11.85 6.01
N GLN A 55 28.01 -11.37 6.28
CA GLN A 55 28.62 -10.27 5.51
C GLN A 55 29.24 -10.74 4.19
N ASP A 56 29.82 -11.94 4.13
CA ASP A 56 30.37 -12.51 2.89
C ASP A 56 29.30 -13.16 1.98
N LEU A 57 28.19 -13.69 2.51
CA LEU A 57 27.05 -14.18 1.72
C LEU A 57 26.24 -13.05 1.08
N ALA A 58 26.23 -11.85 1.68
CA ALA A 58 25.69 -10.65 1.05
C ALA A 58 26.52 -10.26 -0.21
N GLY A 59 27.81 -10.58 -0.24
CA GLY A 59 28.70 -10.35 -1.39
C GLY A 59 28.71 -11.49 -2.42
N ILE A 60 28.46 -12.75 -2.03
CA ILE A 60 28.64 -13.92 -2.90
C ILE A 60 27.33 -14.44 -3.51
N ILE A 61 26.16 -14.19 -2.90
CA ILE A 61 24.85 -14.48 -3.54
C ILE A 61 24.51 -13.44 -4.61
N SER A 62 25.13 -12.26 -4.57
CA SER A 62 24.95 -11.21 -5.58
C SER A 62 25.57 -11.54 -6.95
N ASP A 63 26.41 -12.57 -7.08
CA ASP A 63 27.28 -12.67 -8.26
C ASP A 63 27.07 -13.91 -9.16
N LYS A 64 26.07 -14.79 -8.90
CA LYS A 64 25.95 -16.04 -9.70
C LYS A 64 24.58 -16.60 -10.05
N THR A 65 23.52 -15.79 -9.99
CA THR A 65 22.23 -16.12 -10.63
C THR A 65 21.57 -14.97 -11.40
N ASP A 66 22.31 -13.87 -11.63
CA ASP A 66 21.87 -12.69 -12.40
C ASP A 66 21.85 -12.90 -13.94
N GLY A 67 21.94 -14.15 -14.40
CA GLY A 67 21.83 -14.49 -15.81
C GLY A 67 20.44 -14.96 -16.17
N LEU A 68 19.62 -14.05 -16.73
CA LEU A 68 18.43 -14.32 -17.56
C LEU A 68 17.08 -14.44 -16.83
N ARG A 69 16.56 -13.31 -16.36
CA ARG A 69 15.13 -12.94 -16.41
C ARG A 69 15.02 -11.43 -16.09
N ASP A 70 15.08 -10.62 -17.15
CA ASP A 70 14.77 -9.19 -17.22
C ASP A 70 15.05 -8.37 -15.94
N ALA A 71 16.33 -8.13 -15.65
CA ALA A 71 16.70 -7.02 -14.78
C ALA A 71 16.29 -5.72 -15.49
N LYS A 72 15.05 -5.25 -15.24
CA LYS A 72 14.63 -3.92 -15.68
C LYS A 72 15.64 -2.92 -15.14
N GLN A 73 16.13 -2.08 -16.05
CA GLN A 73 17.13 -1.07 -15.72
C GLN A 73 16.60 -0.17 -14.60
N SER A 74 17.42 0.05 -13.58
CA SER A 74 17.15 1.04 -12.54
C SER A 74 16.91 2.40 -13.19
N VAL A 75 15.81 3.05 -12.83
CA VAL A 75 15.48 4.40 -13.28
C VAL A 75 16.11 5.37 -12.30
N ASP A 76 16.88 6.34 -12.82
CA ASP A 76 17.51 7.35 -11.98
C ASP A 76 16.46 8.11 -11.17
N LYS A 77 16.75 8.29 -9.88
CA LYS A 77 15.91 9.12 -9.01
C LYS A 77 16.11 10.60 -9.37
N PRO A 78 15.04 11.40 -9.38
CA PRO A 78 15.15 12.84 -9.60
C PRO A 78 15.90 13.49 -8.42
N ALA A 79 16.68 14.53 -8.72
CA ALA A 79 17.26 15.36 -7.68
C ALA A 79 16.15 16.15 -6.96
N LEU A 80 16.05 15.95 -5.66
CA LEU A 80 15.02 16.58 -4.83
C LEU A 80 15.48 17.93 -4.31
N ALA A 81 14.72 18.98 -4.63
CA ALA A 81 14.89 20.33 -4.14
C ALA A 81 14.05 20.55 -2.88
N LYS A 82 14.55 21.37 -1.96
CA LYS A 82 13.77 21.74 -0.76
C LYS A 82 12.53 22.54 -1.18
N PRO A 83 11.34 22.22 -0.64
CA PRO A 83 10.13 22.98 -0.94
C PRO A 83 10.23 24.42 -0.41
N THR A 84 9.44 25.30 -1.01
CA THR A 84 9.44 26.74 -0.71
C THR A 84 8.14 27.23 -0.08
N GLY A 85 7.00 26.61 -0.39
CA GLY A 85 5.69 27.00 0.13
C GLY A 85 5.28 26.22 1.39
N THR A 86 5.62 24.94 1.45
CA THR A 86 5.23 24.00 2.49
C THR A 86 6.43 23.22 3.05
N PRO A 87 6.34 22.62 4.26
CA PRO A 87 7.48 21.88 4.83
C PRO A 87 7.84 20.59 4.09
N ILE A 88 6.95 20.08 3.23
CA ILE A 88 7.08 18.78 2.54
C ILE A 88 6.60 18.93 1.09
N SER A 89 7.36 18.41 0.13
CA SER A 89 6.95 18.20 -1.26
C SER A 89 7.17 16.76 -1.69
N ILE A 90 6.49 16.35 -2.76
CA ILE A 90 6.64 15.03 -3.36
C ILE A 90 7.14 15.23 -4.79
N ASN A 91 8.32 14.68 -5.09
CA ASN A 91 8.98 14.79 -6.38
C ASN A 91 9.02 16.24 -6.91
N ASN A 92 9.44 17.19 -6.07
CA ASN A 92 9.49 18.64 -6.36
C ASN A 92 8.13 19.30 -6.63
N LEU A 93 7.00 18.63 -6.39
CA LEU A 93 5.66 19.19 -6.47
C LEU A 93 5.11 19.51 -5.08
N GLU A 94 4.47 20.67 -4.98
CA GLU A 94 3.77 21.13 -3.79
C GLU A 94 2.27 21.20 -4.07
N ILE A 95 1.45 21.14 -3.01
CA ILE A 95 0.02 21.46 -3.10
C ILE A 95 -0.12 22.87 -3.70
N GLY A 96 -1.00 22.99 -4.69
CA GLY A 96 -1.21 24.21 -5.45
C GLY A 96 -0.32 24.37 -6.66
N ALA A 97 0.60 23.45 -7.00
CA ALA A 97 1.31 23.49 -8.29
C ALA A 97 0.33 23.42 -9.48
N SER A 98 0.64 24.02 -10.62
CA SER A 98 -0.23 23.97 -11.80
C SER A 98 -0.08 22.66 -12.58
N ALA A 99 -1.09 22.31 -13.38
CA ALA A 99 -1.03 21.15 -14.26
C ALA A 99 0.20 21.18 -15.20
N GLU A 100 0.61 22.37 -15.68
CA GLU A 100 1.82 22.53 -16.51
C GLU A 100 3.09 22.18 -15.72
N GLN A 101 3.16 22.56 -14.44
CA GLN A 101 4.28 22.17 -13.58
C GLN A 101 4.31 20.65 -13.35
N VAL A 102 3.14 20.03 -13.19
CA VAL A 102 3.02 18.57 -13.09
C VAL A 102 3.54 17.90 -14.36
N THR A 103 3.07 18.31 -15.54
CA THR A 103 3.54 17.75 -16.83
C THR A 103 5.03 17.99 -17.05
N ALA A 104 5.55 19.17 -16.69
CA ALA A 104 6.98 19.47 -16.80
C ALA A 104 7.84 18.58 -15.88
N THR A 105 7.29 18.15 -14.74
CA THR A 105 8.02 17.38 -13.72
C THR A 105 7.89 15.88 -13.94
N LEU A 106 6.69 15.40 -14.26
CA LEU A 106 6.34 13.97 -14.29
C LEU A 106 6.02 13.43 -15.70
N GLY A 107 5.85 14.31 -16.68
CA GLY A 107 5.37 13.96 -18.02
C GLY A 107 3.87 13.61 -18.02
N GLU A 108 3.50 12.67 -18.89
CA GLU A 108 2.11 12.21 -19.04
C GLU A 108 1.77 11.11 -18.02
N PRO A 109 0.54 11.11 -17.47
CA PRO A 109 0.11 10.10 -16.51
C PRO A 109 0.01 8.70 -17.15
N LYS A 110 0.31 7.67 -16.36
CA LYS A 110 0.19 6.24 -16.74
C LYS A 110 -1.20 5.68 -16.50
N GLY A 111 -1.98 6.30 -15.61
CA GLY A 111 -3.33 5.88 -15.27
C GLY A 111 -4.10 7.01 -14.59
N GLN A 112 -5.42 6.86 -14.57
CA GLN A 112 -6.36 7.76 -13.92
C GLN A 112 -7.45 6.93 -13.24
N SER A 113 -7.90 7.35 -12.07
CA SER A 113 -8.89 6.64 -11.27
C SER A 113 -9.64 7.56 -10.32
N LEU A 114 -10.96 7.40 -10.19
CA LEU A 114 -11.76 8.16 -9.23
C LEU A 114 -11.36 7.78 -7.80
N ASN A 115 -11.28 8.76 -6.91
CA ASN A 115 -10.88 8.61 -5.52
C ASN A 115 -11.99 9.02 -4.53
N GLU A 116 -11.72 8.82 -3.25
CA GLU A 116 -12.62 9.07 -2.12
C GLU A 116 -13.01 10.55 -1.92
N TYR A 117 -12.33 11.46 -2.61
CA TYR A 117 -12.66 12.89 -2.61
C TYR A 117 -13.64 13.28 -3.72
N GLY A 118 -14.01 12.33 -4.59
CA GLY A 118 -14.75 12.63 -5.82
C GLY A 118 -13.88 13.30 -6.89
N ALA A 119 -12.56 13.21 -6.74
CA ALA A 119 -11.56 13.70 -7.68
C ALA A 119 -10.83 12.51 -8.33
N GLU A 120 -9.91 12.78 -9.26
CA GLU A 120 -9.15 11.72 -9.93
C GLU A 120 -7.70 11.70 -9.45
N TRP A 121 -7.25 10.52 -9.00
CA TRP A 121 -5.83 10.23 -8.90
C TRP A 121 -5.26 9.94 -10.28
N ARG A 122 -4.17 10.62 -10.62
CA ARG A 122 -3.32 10.35 -11.78
C ARG A 122 -2.02 9.71 -11.32
N THR A 123 -1.65 8.56 -11.88
CA THR A 123 -0.42 7.83 -11.50
C THR A 123 0.72 8.15 -12.45
N TYR A 124 1.92 8.31 -11.90
CA TYR A 124 3.15 8.61 -12.63
C TYR A 124 4.25 7.71 -12.12
N HIS A 125 4.92 7.00 -13.04
CA HIS A 125 6.04 6.13 -12.75
C HIS A 125 6.70 5.67 -14.06
N THR A 126 7.89 5.12 -13.96
CA THR A 126 8.48 4.26 -14.99
C THR A 126 8.55 2.86 -14.42
N ASP A 127 7.68 1.96 -14.90
CA ASP A 127 7.61 0.58 -14.38
C ASP A 127 7.49 0.50 -12.84
N TYR A 128 6.61 1.32 -12.26
CA TYR A 128 6.41 1.52 -10.83
C TYR A 128 7.62 2.03 -10.03
N GLN A 129 8.76 2.31 -10.67
CA GLN A 129 9.85 3.10 -10.07
C GLN A 129 9.48 4.59 -10.10
N ASN A 130 9.90 5.32 -9.08
CA ASN A 130 9.59 6.73 -8.87
C ASN A 130 8.07 6.98 -8.85
N PHE A 131 7.33 6.17 -8.08
CA PHE A 131 5.86 6.20 -8.07
C PHE A 131 5.28 7.44 -7.38
N VAL A 132 4.43 8.17 -8.09
CA VAL A 132 3.72 9.36 -7.58
C VAL A 132 2.26 9.31 -8.03
N MET A 133 1.35 9.69 -7.13
CA MET A 133 -0.05 9.97 -7.42
C MET A 133 -0.33 11.46 -7.27
N VAL A 134 -1.04 12.06 -8.22
CA VAL A 134 -1.43 13.48 -8.21
C VAL A 134 -2.93 13.61 -8.46
N SER A 135 -3.62 14.37 -7.62
CA SER A 135 -5.01 14.79 -7.86
C SER A 135 -5.04 16.30 -8.10
N LEU A 136 -5.77 16.74 -9.12
CA LEU A 136 -5.97 18.15 -9.42
C LEU A 136 -7.36 18.61 -8.94
N ASP A 137 -7.49 19.88 -8.58
CA ASP A 137 -8.79 20.54 -8.36
C ASP A 137 -9.41 21.04 -9.67
N GLU A 138 -10.61 21.61 -9.56
CA GLU A 138 -11.36 22.21 -10.68
C GLU A 138 -10.64 23.38 -11.37
N SER A 139 -9.64 23.98 -10.70
CA SER A 139 -8.79 25.04 -11.25
C SER A 139 -7.49 24.51 -11.86
N ASN A 140 -7.37 23.19 -12.06
CA ASN A 140 -6.18 22.51 -12.55
C ASN A 140 -4.93 22.76 -11.69
N ARG A 141 -5.11 22.87 -10.37
CA ARG A 141 -4.02 22.96 -9.40
C ARG A 141 -3.94 21.67 -8.58
N VAL A 142 -2.74 21.28 -8.19
CA VAL A 142 -2.51 20.10 -7.35
C VAL A 142 -3.25 20.24 -6.03
N ALA A 143 -4.20 19.34 -5.79
CA ALA A 143 -5.05 19.32 -4.61
C ALA A 143 -4.73 18.16 -3.67
N ALA A 144 -4.11 17.09 -4.18
CA ALA A 144 -3.50 16.04 -3.38
C ALA A 144 -2.29 15.41 -4.08
N LEU A 145 -1.36 14.89 -3.29
CA LEU A 145 -0.16 14.19 -3.72
C LEU A 145 0.04 12.95 -2.83
N TYR A 146 0.50 11.85 -3.40
CA TYR A 146 0.95 10.69 -2.63
C TYR A 146 2.21 10.07 -3.26
N THR A 147 3.08 9.55 -2.42
CA THR A 147 4.17 8.65 -2.84
C THR A 147 4.47 7.65 -1.72
N ASN A 148 4.66 6.39 -2.11
CA ASN A 148 5.40 5.39 -1.36
C ASN A 148 6.73 5.11 -2.09
N ASP A 149 7.39 6.15 -2.58
CA ASP A 149 8.76 6.11 -3.08
C ASP A 149 9.64 7.17 -2.38
N ASP A 150 10.96 7.09 -2.59
CA ASP A 150 11.96 7.96 -1.94
C ASP A 150 12.07 9.25 -2.74
N LEU A 151 10.94 9.95 -2.73
CA LEU A 151 10.66 11.16 -3.48
C LEU A 151 10.17 12.29 -2.56
N ILE A 152 10.25 12.09 -1.25
CA ILE A 152 9.79 13.04 -0.23
C ILE A 152 10.93 14.02 0.04
N ALA A 153 10.71 15.29 -0.27
CA ALA A 153 11.63 16.37 0.05
C ALA A 153 11.08 17.22 1.19
N SER A 154 11.94 17.68 2.09
CA SER A 154 11.49 18.45 3.26
C SER A 154 12.51 19.49 3.73
N THR A 155 11.99 20.62 4.23
CA THR A 155 12.79 21.64 4.93
C THR A 155 12.98 21.34 6.42
N VAL A 156 12.22 20.38 6.95
CA VAL A 156 12.17 20.04 8.38
C VAL A 156 12.61 18.61 8.69
N GLY A 157 13.05 17.86 7.68
CA GLY A 157 13.65 16.52 7.84
C GLY A 157 12.68 15.35 7.70
N VAL A 158 11.44 15.58 7.28
CA VAL A 158 10.50 14.49 6.93
C VAL A 158 10.88 13.94 5.57
N THR A 159 11.58 12.82 5.55
CA THR A 159 12.08 12.15 4.34
C THR A 159 11.80 10.65 4.45
N TYR A 160 11.90 9.91 3.35
CA TYR A 160 11.78 8.47 3.41
C TYR A 160 12.83 7.87 4.36
N GLY A 161 12.43 6.92 5.21
CA GLY A 161 13.29 6.32 6.23
C GLY A 161 13.52 7.19 7.48
N ALA A 162 12.99 8.42 7.56
CA ALA A 162 13.06 9.20 8.79
C ALA A 162 12.29 8.50 9.92
N SER A 163 12.79 8.57 11.16
CA SER A 163 12.09 7.95 12.29
C SER A 163 10.82 8.72 12.65
N LYS A 164 9.78 8.02 13.13
CA LYS A 164 8.56 8.65 13.67
C LYS A 164 8.87 9.68 14.77
N ALA A 165 9.88 9.42 15.59
CA ALA A 165 10.32 10.34 16.63
C ALA A 165 10.86 11.65 16.04
N ASP A 166 11.65 11.59 14.98
CA ASP A 166 12.17 12.76 14.29
C ASP A 166 11.07 13.53 13.57
N VAL A 167 10.10 12.85 12.95
CA VAL A 167 8.93 13.48 12.34
C VAL A 167 8.13 14.27 13.39
N ARG A 168 7.79 13.67 14.53
CA ARG A 168 7.05 14.35 15.62
C ARG A 168 7.88 15.46 16.26
N LYS A 169 9.21 15.33 16.33
CA LYS A 169 10.09 16.42 16.77
C LYS A 169 10.07 17.60 15.80
N ALA A 170 10.01 17.33 14.50
CA ALA A 170 10.02 18.34 13.45
C ALA A 170 8.66 19.03 13.26
N LEU A 171 7.56 18.28 13.27
CA LEU A 171 6.21 18.76 12.97
C LEU A 171 5.34 19.02 14.21
N GLY A 172 5.78 18.61 15.39
CA GLY A 172 5.03 18.71 16.63
C GLY A 172 4.13 17.50 16.88
N GLN A 173 3.06 17.71 17.66
CA GLN A 173 2.12 16.64 17.98
C GLN A 173 1.14 16.39 16.83
N PRO A 174 0.88 15.13 16.45
CA PRO A 174 -0.11 14.82 15.43
C PRO A 174 -1.52 15.19 15.90
N LEU A 175 -2.41 15.39 14.93
CA LEU A 175 -3.83 15.55 15.18
C LEU A 175 -4.42 14.25 15.74
N THR A 176 -5.14 14.36 16.85
CA THR A 176 -5.92 13.26 17.43
C THR A 176 -7.38 13.31 17.04
N LYS A 177 -7.80 14.38 16.36
CA LYS A 177 -9.18 14.60 15.92
C LYS A 177 -9.20 15.39 14.62
N MET A 178 -10.12 15.06 13.73
CA MET A 178 -10.44 15.86 12.55
C MET A 178 -11.94 16.16 12.52
N ARG A 179 -12.30 17.40 12.18
CA ARG A 179 -13.70 17.80 12.02
C ARG A 179 -14.09 17.80 10.55
N LYS A 180 -15.21 17.16 10.18
CA LYS A 180 -15.86 17.29 8.87
C LYS A 180 -17.29 17.78 9.04
N GLY A 181 -17.54 19.02 8.62
CA GLY A 181 -18.84 19.67 8.84
C GLY A 181 -19.25 19.64 10.32
N MET A 182 -20.33 18.92 10.63
CA MET A 182 -20.82 18.74 12.01
C MET A 182 -20.20 17.53 12.75
N ASN A 183 -19.50 16.64 12.05
CA ASN A 183 -18.95 15.42 12.61
C ASN A 183 -17.52 15.62 13.10
N VAL A 184 -17.18 14.97 14.22
CA VAL A 184 -15.81 14.90 14.73
C VAL A 184 -15.33 13.46 14.65
N PHE A 185 -14.27 13.25 13.88
CA PHE A 185 -13.56 12.00 13.76
C PHE A 185 -12.43 11.98 14.79
N VAL A 186 -12.41 10.94 15.61
CA VAL A 186 -11.29 10.70 16.52
C VAL A 186 -10.29 9.82 15.77
N LEU A 187 -9.08 10.34 15.64
CA LEU A 187 -7.95 9.63 15.05
C LEU A 187 -7.27 8.87 16.19
N GLN A 188 -7.09 7.57 16.02
CA GLN A 188 -6.33 6.78 16.99
C GLN A 188 -4.86 7.12 16.86
N ASP A 189 -4.16 7.21 18.00
CA ASP A 189 -2.71 7.21 18.02
C ASP A 189 -2.27 5.77 17.75
N ASP A 190 -2.14 5.41 16.48
CA ASP A 190 -1.63 4.12 16.03
C ASP A 190 -0.16 4.23 15.63
N GLU A 191 0.56 3.11 15.62
CA GLU A 191 1.98 3.09 15.30
C GLU A 191 2.26 3.36 13.81
N GLY A 192 1.30 3.11 12.93
CA GLY A 192 1.47 3.08 11.47
C GLY A 192 1.21 4.40 10.73
N MET A 193 0.61 5.41 11.36
CA MET A 193 0.37 6.70 10.70
C MET A 193 0.29 7.88 11.69
N ASP A 194 0.77 9.05 11.26
CA ASP A 194 0.51 10.33 11.90
C ASP A 194 -0.15 11.30 10.91
N LEU A 195 -1.03 12.15 11.41
CA LEU A 195 -1.65 13.21 10.63
C LEU A 195 -1.30 14.58 11.19
N PHE A 196 -0.76 15.46 10.35
CA PHE A 196 -0.43 16.84 10.69
C PHE A 196 -1.25 17.83 9.84
N LYS A 197 -1.46 19.03 10.37
CA LYS A 197 -1.97 20.16 9.60
C LYS A 197 -0.88 21.22 9.46
N LEU A 198 -0.39 21.39 8.24
CA LEU A 198 0.70 22.28 7.86
C LEU A 198 0.13 23.44 7.04
N GLY A 199 -0.41 24.45 7.73
CA GLY A 199 -1.14 25.55 7.08
C GLY A 199 -2.43 25.04 6.42
N ASP A 200 -2.49 25.18 5.09
CA ASP A 200 -3.63 24.75 4.26
C ASP A 200 -3.46 23.34 3.67
N VAL A 201 -2.57 22.53 4.25
CA VAL A 201 -2.32 21.14 3.85
C VAL A 201 -2.47 20.21 5.05
N TYR A 202 -3.17 19.10 4.86
CA TYR A 202 -3.09 17.93 5.72
C TYR A 202 -1.99 17.00 5.20
N ALA A 203 -1.11 16.55 6.08
CA ALA A 203 -0.03 15.62 5.76
C ALA A 203 -0.23 14.33 6.57
N TYR A 204 -0.59 13.25 5.87
CA TYR A 204 -0.58 11.90 6.42
C TYR A 204 0.81 11.31 6.18
N VAL A 205 1.49 10.95 7.26
CA VAL A 205 2.82 10.33 7.23
C VAL A 205 2.66 8.88 7.68
N PHE A 206 2.91 7.95 6.78
CA PHE A 206 2.79 6.52 7.04
C PHE A 206 4.16 5.95 7.45
N TYR A 207 4.12 5.02 8.41
CA TYR A 207 5.31 4.39 8.98
C TYR A 207 5.27 2.88 8.81
N ASP A 208 6.44 2.29 8.64
CA ASP A 208 6.62 0.83 8.68
C ASP A 208 6.93 0.35 10.09
N ILE A 209 5.93 -0.26 10.73
CA ILE A 209 6.07 -0.77 12.10
C ILE A 209 7.02 -1.97 12.18
N HIS A 210 7.33 -2.61 11.05
CA HIS A 210 8.26 -3.74 10.95
C HIS A 210 9.70 -3.30 10.63
N GLN A 211 9.93 -2.01 10.35
CA GLN A 211 11.24 -1.43 10.04
C GLN A 211 11.52 -0.17 10.85
N GLU A 212 11.76 -0.35 12.15
CA GLU A 212 12.14 0.72 13.09
C GLU A 212 11.14 1.90 13.16
N THR A 213 9.89 1.70 12.71
CA THR A 213 8.84 2.74 12.67
C THR A 213 9.31 3.98 11.90
N THR A 214 9.80 3.75 10.69
CA THR A 214 10.33 4.77 9.79
C THR A 214 9.34 5.14 8.69
N VAL A 215 9.43 6.37 8.17
CA VAL A 215 8.54 6.90 7.12
C VAL A 215 8.64 6.05 5.86
N THR A 216 7.50 5.54 5.38
CA THR A 216 7.43 4.80 4.11
C THR A 216 6.70 5.51 3.00
N ALA A 217 5.67 6.26 3.36
CA ALA A 217 4.84 6.99 2.42
C ALA A 217 4.35 8.30 3.03
N VAL A 218 4.02 9.25 2.16
CA VAL A 218 3.37 10.50 2.54
C VAL A 218 2.21 10.76 1.59
N GLU A 219 1.06 11.13 2.15
CA GLU A 219 -0.05 11.73 1.44
C GLU A 219 -0.22 13.18 1.89
N LEU A 220 -0.23 14.12 0.93
CA LEU A 220 -0.52 15.52 1.16
C LEU A 220 -1.88 15.84 0.54
N VAL A 221 -2.78 16.44 1.30
CA VAL A 221 -4.13 16.79 0.84
C VAL A 221 -4.42 18.24 1.20
N SER A 222 -4.85 19.05 0.23
CA SER A 222 -5.27 20.41 0.50
C SER A 222 -6.45 20.43 1.47
N VAL A 223 -6.46 21.38 2.40
CA VAL A 223 -7.58 21.59 3.34
C VAL A 223 -8.89 21.83 2.58
N ALA A 224 -8.83 22.47 1.40
CA ALA A 224 -9.99 22.68 0.54
C ALA A 224 -10.59 21.36 0.04
N LEU A 225 -9.77 20.47 -0.54
CA LEU A 225 -10.23 19.15 -1.00
C LEU A 225 -10.74 18.31 0.16
N GLU A 226 -10.01 18.30 1.27
CA GLU A 226 -10.37 17.53 2.48
C GLU A 226 -11.70 18.05 3.07
N ASN A 227 -11.99 19.35 3.00
CA ASN A 227 -13.27 19.93 3.46
C ASN A 227 -14.45 19.65 2.53
N ASN A 228 -14.22 19.31 1.25
CA ASN A 228 -15.29 18.92 0.33
C ASN A 228 -15.89 17.55 0.70
N LYS A 229 -15.15 16.74 1.46
CA LYS A 229 -15.59 15.43 1.95
C LYS A 229 -16.61 15.60 3.09
N LYS A 230 -17.87 15.22 2.83
CA LYS A 230 -19.00 15.36 3.78
C LYS A 230 -19.07 14.26 4.84
N SER A 231 -18.51 13.09 4.53
CA SER A 231 -18.57 11.85 5.29
C SER A 231 -17.19 11.18 5.32
N LEU A 232 -17.03 10.14 6.13
CA LEU A 232 -15.77 9.39 6.15
C LEU A 232 -15.57 8.57 4.88
N TYR A 233 -16.65 7.93 4.41
CA TYR A 233 -16.65 7.13 3.20
C TYR A 233 -17.32 7.92 2.08
N ALA A 234 -16.76 7.80 0.88
CA ALA A 234 -17.37 8.37 -0.31
C ALA A 234 -18.63 7.58 -0.69
N GLU A 235 -19.54 8.25 -1.39
CA GLU A 235 -20.75 7.60 -1.90
C GLU A 235 -20.37 6.52 -2.92
N ARG A 236 -20.96 5.33 -2.77
CA ARG A 236 -20.66 4.21 -3.67
C ARG A 236 -21.04 4.56 -5.12
N SER A 237 -20.14 4.22 -6.04
CA SER A 237 -20.40 4.24 -7.48
C SER A 237 -19.51 3.21 -8.16
N GLU A 238 -19.90 2.79 -9.37
CA GLU A 238 -19.05 1.89 -10.16
C GLU A 238 -17.69 2.53 -10.49
N ALA A 239 -17.67 3.83 -10.78
CA ALA A 239 -16.42 4.56 -11.02
C ALA A 239 -15.51 4.57 -9.79
N LEU A 240 -16.06 4.75 -8.58
CA LEU A 240 -15.29 4.72 -7.34
C LEU A 240 -14.77 3.31 -7.05
N ARG A 241 -15.60 2.28 -7.22
CA ARG A 241 -15.18 0.88 -7.08
C ARG A 241 -14.00 0.56 -7.98
N ASN A 242 -14.16 0.81 -9.29
CA ASN A 242 -13.11 0.56 -10.29
C ASN A 242 -11.86 1.41 -10.01
N GLY A 243 -12.05 2.62 -9.50
CA GLY A 243 -10.96 3.50 -9.10
C GLY A 243 -10.16 2.93 -7.93
N PHE A 244 -10.84 2.45 -6.89
CA PHE A 244 -10.20 1.82 -5.73
C PHE A 244 -9.44 0.55 -6.12
N GLU A 245 -10.04 -0.31 -6.94
CA GLU A 245 -9.38 -1.52 -7.45
C GLU A 245 -8.09 -1.19 -8.23
N ARG A 246 -8.15 -0.19 -9.11
CA ARG A 246 -6.98 0.24 -9.88
C ARG A 246 -5.89 0.85 -8.99
N GLN A 247 -6.28 1.68 -8.03
CA GLN A 247 -5.34 2.29 -7.09
C GLN A 247 -4.62 1.22 -6.26
N LEU A 248 -5.36 0.26 -5.70
CA LEU A 248 -4.75 -0.80 -4.89
C LEU A 248 -3.79 -1.66 -5.71
N PHE A 249 -4.12 -1.98 -6.97
CA PHE A 249 -3.18 -2.65 -7.88
C PHE A 249 -1.90 -1.84 -8.12
N ASP A 250 -2.04 -0.53 -8.39
CA ASP A 250 -0.89 0.34 -8.66
C ASP A 250 -0.01 0.50 -7.41
N LEU A 251 -0.61 0.65 -6.22
CA LEU A 251 0.07 0.72 -4.93
C LEU A 251 0.81 -0.58 -4.59
N THR A 252 0.17 -1.73 -4.78
CA THR A 252 0.77 -3.05 -4.54
C THR A 252 1.96 -3.28 -5.46
N ASN A 253 1.89 -2.88 -6.73
CA ASN A 253 3.04 -2.96 -7.63
C ASN A 253 4.16 -1.95 -7.29
N ALA A 254 3.83 -0.74 -6.85
CA ALA A 254 4.82 0.23 -6.38
C ALA A 254 5.60 -0.29 -5.17
N ALA A 255 4.91 -0.86 -4.18
CA ALA A 255 5.57 -1.48 -3.03
C ALA A 255 6.43 -2.69 -3.44
N ARG A 256 5.91 -3.54 -4.34
CA ARG A 256 6.67 -4.68 -4.88
C ARG A 256 7.97 -4.25 -5.53
N VAL A 257 7.93 -3.29 -6.45
CA VAL A 257 9.12 -2.80 -7.16
C VAL A 257 10.13 -2.19 -6.20
N ARG A 258 9.67 -1.41 -5.22
CA ARG A 258 10.51 -0.86 -4.16
C ARG A 258 11.23 -1.93 -3.33
N HIS A 259 10.59 -3.08 -3.14
CA HIS A 259 11.17 -4.25 -2.46
C HIS A 259 11.88 -5.24 -3.40
N GLY A 260 12.23 -4.83 -4.62
CA GLY A 260 12.94 -5.66 -5.59
C GLY A 260 12.13 -6.88 -6.06
N ARG A 261 10.80 -6.74 -6.12
CA ARG A 261 9.88 -7.77 -6.64
C ARG A 261 9.39 -7.39 -8.03
N SER A 262 9.15 -8.42 -8.83
CA SER A 262 8.59 -8.26 -10.18
C SER A 262 7.17 -7.70 -10.14
N ILE A 263 6.87 -6.86 -11.13
CA ILE A 263 5.54 -6.28 -11.34
C ILE A 263 4.55 -7.40 -11.67
N LEU A 264 3.41 -7.39 -11.00
CA LEU A 264 2.28 -8.29 -11.27
C LEU A 264 1.45 -7.74 -12.42
N THR A 265 0.99 -8.63 -13.29
CA THR A 265 0.07 -8.28 -14.38
C THR A 265 -1.36 -8.25 -13.86
N TRP A 266 -2.11 -7.20 -14.21
CA TRP A 266 -3.53 -7.13 -13.91
C TRP A 266 -4.27 -8.30 -14.58
N ASP A 267 -5.00 -9.07 -13.81
CA ASP A 267 -5.75 -10.22 -14.29
C ASP A 267 -7.25 -10.01 -14.08
N SER A 268 -7.95 -9.61 -15.15
CA SER A 268 -9.37 -9.30 -15.09
C SER A 268 -10.24 -10.50 -14.74
N THR A 269 -9.77 -11.73 -14.98
CA THR A 269 -10.54 -12.93 -14.63
C THR A 269 -10.58 -13.11 -13.12
N VAL A 270 -9.42 -13.08 -12.46
CA VAL A 270 -9.36 -13.22 -11.01
C VAL A 270 -9.82 -11.96 -10.27
N SER A 271 -9.72 -10.76 -10.87
CA SER A 271 -10.41 -9.57 -10.34
C SER A 271 -11.93 -9.78 -10.29
N GLY A 272 -12.51 -10.53 -11.23
CA GLY A 272 -13.91 -10.91 -11.20
C GLY A 272 -14.25 -11.76 -9.98
N THR A 273 -13.41 -12.75 -9.66
CA THR A 273 -13.53 -13.60 -8.47
C THR A 273 -13.35 -12.78 -7.18
N ALA A 274 -12.30 -11.97 -7.10
CA ALA A 274 -12.04 -11.08 -5.98
C ALA A 274 -13.25 -10.17 -5.69
N ARG A 275 -13.83 -9.56 -6.74
CA ARG A 275 -14.99 -8.69 -6.60
C ARG A 275 -16.22 -9.43 -6.10
N LYS A 276 -16.47 -10.66 -6.57
CA LYS A 276 -17.58 -11.48 -6.04
C LYS A 276 -17.43 -11.70 -4.53
N HIS A 277 -16.20 -11.92 -4.05
CA HIS A 277 -15.95 -12.09 -2.62
C HIS A 277 -16.14 -10.80 -1.84
N SER A 278 -15.64 -9.66 -2.34
CA SER A 278 -15.89 -8.35 -1.71
C SER A 278 -17.40 -8.02 -1.65
N VAL A 279 -18.16 -8.33 -2.71
CA VAL A 279 -19.63 -8.20 -2.73
C VAL A 279 -20.27 -9.10 -1.68
N ASP A 280 -19.84 -10.37 -1.58
CA ASP A 280 -20.40 -11.31 -0.61
C ASP A 280 -20.19 -10.82 0.83
N MET A 281 -18.95 -10.42 1.17
CA MET A 281 -18.62 -9.83 2.46
C MET A 281 -19.44 -8.56 2.76
N ALA A 282 -19.55 -7.65 1.77
CA ALA A 282 -20.26 -6.38 1.93
C ALA A 282 -21.78 -6.56 2.08
N VAL A 283 -22.39 -7.48 1.34
CA VAL A 283 -23.83 -7.75 1.40
C VAL A 283 -24.21 -8.48 2.68
N ASN A 284 -23.38 -9.43 3.12
CA ASN A 284 -23.67 -10.29 4.26
C ASN A 284 -23.03 -9.80 5.58
N ASN A 285 -22.29 -8.69 5.56
CA ASN A 285 -21.66 -8.04 6.72
C ASN A 285 -20.75 -8.99 7.52
N TYR A 286 -19.87 -9.69 6.82
CA TYR A 286 -18.83 -10.51 7.41
C TYR A 286 -17.47 -10.20 6.78
N PHE A 287 -16.39 -10.58 7.46
CA PHE A 287 -15.03 -10.38 6.96
C PHE A 287 -14.22 -11.64 7.24
N SER A 288 -13.94 -12.42 6.19
CA SER A 288 -13.30 -13.74 6.28
C SER A 288 -12.74 -14.16 4.92
N HIS A 289 -11.66 -14.93 4.93
CA HIS A 289 -11.13 -15.60 3.74
C HIS A 289 -12.10 -16.65 3.20
N ASP A 290 -12.72 -17.43 4.09
CA ASP A 290 -13.74 -18.41 3.71
C ASP A 290 -15.09 -17.71 3.61
N ASN A 291 -15.82 -17.97 2.52
CA ASN A 291 -17.16 -17.42 2.34
C ASN A 291 -18.20 -18.17 3.19
N LEU A 292 -19.45 -17.68 3.21
CA LEU A 292 -20.50 -18.30 4.03
C LEU A 292 -20.94 -19.70 3.56
N GLN A 293 -20.49 -20.13 2.38
CA GLN A 293 -20.66 -21.51 1.89
C GLN A 293 -19.47 -22.41 2.27
N GLY A 294 -18.47 -21.88 2.97
CA GLY A 294 -17.26 -22.58 3.38
C GLY A 294 -16.22 -22.72 2.26
N LEU A 295 -16.34 -21.96 1.17
CA LEU A 295 -15.38 -21.96 0.07
C LEU A 295 -14.20 -21.04 0.40
N SER A 296 -13.00 -21.60 0.32
CA SER A 296 -11.75 -20.85 0.42
C SER A 296 -11.51 -19.98 -0.82
N PRO A 297 -10.52 -19.06 -0.80
CA PRO A 297 -10.16 -18.28 -1.99
C PRO A 297 -9.85 -19.17 -3.20
N PHE A 298 -9.17 -20.28 -2.95
CA PHE A 298 -8.78 -21.25 -3.97
C PHE A 298 -9.97 -21.99 -4.58
N ASP A 299 -10.98 -22.29 -3.77
CA ASP A 299 -12.20 -22.93 -4.24
C ASP A 299 -12.99 -21.97 -5.13
N ARG A 300 -13.09 -20.70 -4.73
CA ARG A 300 -13.73 -19.64 -5.54
C ARG A 300 -13.04 -19.46 -6.89
N ILE A 301 -11.71 -19.41 -6.91
CA ILE A 301 -10.92 -19.27 -8.15
C ILE A 301 -11.12 -20.49 -9.06
N LYS A 302 -11.13 -21.71 -8.50
CA LYS A 302 -11.39 -22.95 -9.25
C LYS A 302 -12.82 -23.02 -9.79
N GLU A 303 -13.81 -22.62 -9.01
CA GLU A 303 -15.23 -22.61 -9.41
C GLU A 303 -15.47 -21.65 -10.59
N ASP A 304 -14.74 -20.53 -10.62
CA ASP A 304 -14.73 -19.59 -11.74
C ASP A 304 -13.93 -20.11 -12.96
N GLY A 305 -13.38 -21.33 -12.89
CA GLY A 305 -12.66 -21.98 -13.99
C GLY A 305 -11.26 -21.43 -14.23
N ILE A 306 -10.66 -20.76 -13.23
CA ILE A 306 -9.35 -20.13 -13.35
C ILE A 306 -8.28 -21.10 -12.84
N GLY A 307 -7.36 -21.48 -13.72
CA GLY A 307 -6.22 -22.32 -13.37
C GLY A 307 -5.06 -21.52 -12.77
N PHE A 308 -4.42 -22.07 -11.73
CA PHE A 308 -3.23 -21.51 -11.10
C PHE A 308 -2.33 -22.62 -10.55
N LYS A 309 -1.03 -22.33 -10.43
CA LYS A 309 -0.04 -23.16 -9.72
C LYS A 309 0.10 -22.76 -8.27
N ARG A 310 -0.06 -21.46 -7.98
CA ARG A 310 -0.14 -20.91 -6.63
C ARG A 310 -1.12 -19.75 -6.62
N ALA A 311 -1.82 -19.59 -5.51
CA ALA A 311 -2.66 -18.44 -5.24
C ALA A 311 -2.42 -17.92 -3.82
N GLY A 312 -2.88 -16.70 -3.53
CA GLY A 312 -2.92 -16.14 -2.18
C GLY A 312 -3.91 -14.98 -2.14
N GLU A 313 -4.49 -14.72 -0.99
CA GLU A 313 -5.49 -13.66 -0.80
C GLU A 313 -5.07 -12.70 0.31
N ASN A 314 -5.23 -11.40 0.08
CA ASN A 314 -5.29 -10.41 1.15
C ASN A 314 -6.67 -9.77 1.20
N LEU A 315 -7.14 -9.45 2.40
CA LEU A 315 -8.40 -8.77 2.63
C LEU A 315 -8.19 -7.48 3.43
N ALA A 316 -8.93 -6.43 3.11
CA ALA A 316 -9.03 -5.24 3.94
C ALA A 316 -10.48 -4.76 4.03
N TYR A 317 -10.84 -4.09 5.12
CA TYR A 317 -12.20 -3.61 5.36
C TYR A 317 -12.22 -2.31 6.17
N GLY A 318 -13.02 -1.35 5.71
CA GLY A 318 -13.31 -0.11 6.43
C GLY A 318 -12.25 0.99 6.28
N GLN A 319 -11.16 0.76 5.56
CA GLN A 319 -10.22 1.82 5.20
C GLN A 319 -10.86 2.74 4.15
N SER A 320 -10.82 4.06 4.35
CA SER A 320 -11.60 4.98 3.50
C SER A 320 -11.07 5.15 2.07
N SER A 321 -9.89 4.61 1.75
CA SER A 321 -9.31 4.61 0.41
C SER A 321 -8.30 3.47 0.23
N SER A 322 -7.92 3.21 -1.02
CA SER A 322 -6.93 2.19 -1.37
C SER A 322 -5.54 2.48 -0.80
N ILE A 323 -5.18 3.76 -0.59
CA ILE A 323 -3.92 4.15 0.07
C ILE A 323 -3.95 3.63 1.51
N PHE A 324 -4.98 3.95 2.30
CA PHE A 324 -5.10 3.46 3.67
C PHE A 324 -5.20 1.94 3.76
N ALA A 325 -5.90 1.29 2.80
CA ALA A 325 -5.96 -0.17 2.73
C ALA A 325 -4.56 -0.77 2.50
N HIS A 326 -3.82 -0.27 1.51
CA HIS A 326 -2.49 -0.76 1.17
C HIS A 326 -1.48 -0.56 2.32
N GLU A 327 -1.41 0.63 2.91
CA GLU A 327 -0.50 0.91 4.03
C GLU A 327 -0.85 0.05 5.26
N GLY A 328 -2.14 -0.22 5.49
CA GLY A 328 -2.60 -1.16 6.51
C GLY A 328 -2.15 -2.60 6.24
N LEU A 329 -2.29 -3.08 5.00
CA LEU A 329 -1.83 -4.41 4.58
C LEU A 329 -0.31 -4.55 4.70
N MET A 330 0.47 -3.54 4.33
CA MET A 330 1.94 -3.54 4.47
C MET A 330 2.41 -3.52 5.93
N ASN A 331 1.59 -2.97 6.84
CA ASN A 331 1.80 -3.02 8.28
C ASN A 331 1.24 -4.28 8.96
N SER A 332 0.63 -5.20 8.22
CA SER A 332 0.29 -6.54 8.73
C SER A 332 1.23 -7.58 8.17
N LYS A 333 1.94 -8.30 9.05
CA LYS A 333 3.06 -9.15 8.65
C LYS A 333 2.68 -10.22 7.62
N GLY A 334 1.57 -10.93 7.84
CA GLY A 334 1.13 -11.98 6.91
C GLY A 334 0.71 -11.44 5.54
N HIS A 335 -0.01 -10.33 5.53
CA HIS A 335 -0.44 -9.67 4.28
C HIS A 335 0.75 -9.11 3.49
N ARG A 336 1.73 -8.53 4.21
CA ARG A 336 2.98 -8.04 3.62
C ARG A 336 3.79 -9.17 2.99
N GLU A 337 3.94 -10.29 3.69
CA GLU A 337 4.64 -11.48 3.17
C GLU A 337 4.00 -11.97 1.86
N ASN A 338 2.66 -11.96 1.79
CA ASN A 338 1.92 -12.29 0.58
C ASN A 338 2.17 -11.28 -0.56
N ILE A 339 2.04 -9.97 -0.30
CA ILE A 339 2.32 -8.90 -1.28
C ILE A 339 3.73 -9.02 -1.85
N LEU A 340 4.71 -9.37 -1.01
CA LEU A 340 6.12 -9.44 -1.37
C LEU A 340 6.57 -10.85 -1.79
N LEU A 341 5.66 -11.81 -1.97
CA LEU A 341 6.03 -13.13 -2.43
C LEU A 341 6.53 -13.07 -3.89
N LYS A 342 7.70 -13.69 -4.14
CA LYS A 342 8.39 -13.60 -5.44
C LYS A 342 7.65 -14.32 -6.57
N ASP A 343 6.90 -15.37 -6.24
CA ASP A 343 6.43 -16.35 -7.21
C ASP A 343 5.13 -15.94 -7.91
N TYR A 344 4.46 -14.87 -7.49
CA TYR A 344 3.28 -14.39 -8.19
C TYR A 344 3.63 -13.67 -9.48
N SER A 345 2.81 -13.87 -10.52
CA SER A 345 2.91 -13.22 -11.83
C SER A 345 1.71 -12.32 -12.14
N SER A 346 0.60 -12.52 -11.44
CA SER A 346 -0.69 -11.89 -11.72
C SER A 346 -1.37 -11.44 -10.43
N LEU A 347 -2.17 -10.39 -10.53
CA LEU A 347 -2.94 -9.82 -9.43
C LEU A 347 -4.32 -9.41 -9.94
N GLY A 348 -5.37 -9.83 -9.25
CA GLY A 348 -6.71 -9.30 -9.40
C GLY A 348 -7.16 -8.60 -8.14
N ILE A 349 -7.83 -7.46 -8.31
CA ILE A 349 -8.38 -6.69 -7.18
C ILE A 349 -9.88 -6.61 -7.33
N GLY A 350 -10.58 -6.87 -6.23
CA GLY A 350 -12.02 -6.67 -6.08
C GLY A 350 -12.30 -5.68 -4.97
N VAL A 351 -13.28 -4.80 -5.19
CA VAL A 351 -13.81 -3.92 -4.15
C VAL A 351 -15.32 -3.93 -4.18
N ASP A 352 -15.97 -3.85 -3.02
CA ASP A 352 -17.38 -3.45 -2.93
C ASP A 352 -17.67 -2.72 -1.61
N PHE A 353 -18.87 -2.17 -1.46
CA PHE A 353 -19.24 -1.33 -0.33
C PHE A 353 -20.51 -1.84 0.36
N ASN A 354 -20.53 -1.90 1.70
CA ASN A 354 -21.75 -2.23 2.44
C ASN A 354 -22.76 -1.06 2.45
N LYS A 355 -23.84 -1.21 3.21
CA LYS A 355 -24.91 -0.20 3.32
C LYS A 355 -24.44 1.11 3.96
N GLU A 356 -23.40 1.05 4.78
CA GLU A 356 -22.74 2.16 5.46
C GLU A 356 -21.61 2.79 4.63
N MET A 357 -21.46 2.37 3.36
CA MET A 357 -20.41 2.78 2.42
C MET A 357 -19.00 2.35 2.84
N GLN A 358 -18.87 1.43 3.81
CA GLN A 358 -17.57 0.88 4.19
C GLN A 358 -17.07 -0.04 3.07
N PRO A 359 -15.86 0.20 2.54
CA PRO A 359 -15.30 -0.64 1.50
C PRO A 359 -14.76 -1.96 2.06
N TYR A 360 -14.91 -3.00 1.26
CA TYR A 360 -14.28 -4.31 1.39
C TYR A 360 -13.34 -4.47 0.19
N TYR A 361 -12.09 -4.83 0.45
CA TYR A 361 -11.05 -5.04 -0.54
C TYR A 361 -10.61 -6.49 -0.53
N SER A 362 -10.42 -7.07 -1.71
CA SER A 362 -9.82 -8.39 -1.91
C SER A 362 -8.68 -8.28 -2.94
N GLU A 363 -7.48 -8.70 -2.56
CA GLU A 363 -6.35 -8.89 -3.47
C GLU A 363 -6.14 -10.39 -3.71
N GLU A 364 -6.27 -10.84 -4.95
CA GLU A 364 -6.05 -12.23 -5.35
C GLU A 364 -4.79 -12.33 -6.19
N PHE A 365 -3.76 -12.97 -5.65
CA PHE A 365 -2.45 -13.15 -6.28
C PHE A 365 -2.37 -14.51 -6.94
N LEU A 366 -1.86 -14.58 -8.18
CA LEU A 366 -1.74 -15.84 -8.91
C LEU A 366 -0.33 -16.04 -9.49
N LEU A 367 0.11 -17.29 -9.49
CA LEU A 367 1.10 -17.84 -10.42
C LEU A 367 0.38 -18.75 -11.41
N ARG A 368 0.51 -18.48 -12.71
CA ARG A 368 -0.11 -19.29 -13.78
C ARG A 368 0.75 -20.49 -14.21
#